data_AF-A0A1Z9LT45-F1
#
_entry.id   AF-A0A1Z9LT45-F1
#
_cell.length_a   1.000
_cell.length_b   1.000
_cell.length_c   1.000
_cell.angle_alpha   90.00
_cell.angle_beta   90.00
_cell.angle_gamma   90.00
#
_symmetry.space_group_name_H-M   'P 1'
#
loop_
_entity.id
_entity.type
_entity.pdbx_description
1 polymer ?
#
loop_
_entity_poly.entity_id
_entity_poly.type
_entity_poly.pdbx_seq_one_letter_code
_entity_poly.pdbx_strand_id
1 'polypeptide(L)' 'MGRFTELLKNFANNSLNKKKENVLLRARKEVGINDNGTSGFTIKEGPNKGRVLGHISVKHSNTKFQ' A
#
# COMPACT_ATOMS: atom_id res chain seq x y z
N MET A 1 -19.52 36.05 16.71
CA MET A 1 -19.26 35.06 15.64
C MET A 1 -20.53 34.23 15.48
N GLY A 2 -21.12 34.18 14.29
CA GLY A 2 -22.42 33.51 14.08
C GLY A 2 -22.26 32.05 13.64
N ARG A 3 -23.25 31.19 13.89
CA ARG A 3 -23.22 29.76 13.51
C ARG A 3 -22.86 29.52 12.03
N PHE A 4 -23.30 30.39 11.13
CA PHE A 4 -22.99 30.30 9.70
C PHE A 4 -21.49 30.51 9.41
N THR A 5 -20.83 31.41 10.15
CA THR A 5 -19.39 31.64 10.02
C THR A 5 -18.57 30.44 10.49
N GLU A 6 -19.06 29.72 11.51
CA GLU A 6 -18.42 28.50 12.01
C GLU A 6 -18.57 27.35 11.02
N LEU A 7 -19.73 27.19 10.37
CA LEU A 7 -19.94 26.19 9.32
C LEU A 7 -18.98 26.39 8.14
N LEU A 8 -18.85 27.62 7.65
CA LEU A 8 -17.92 27.95 6.56
C LEU A 8 -16.47 27.70 6.96
N LYS A 9 -16.10 28.06 8.20
CA LYS A 9 -14.77 27.79 8.75
C LYS A 9 -14.48 26.29 8.81
N ASN A 10 -15.43 25.49 9.27
CA ASN A 10 -15.30 24.04 9.35
C ASN A 10 -15.19 23.40 7.96
N PHE A 11 -15.97 23.86 6.99
CA PHE A 11 -15.86 23.40 5.61
C PHE A 11 -14.48 23.69 5.00
N ALA A 12 -13.98 24.92 5.18
CA ALA A 12 -12.64 25.30 4.74
C ALA A 12 -11.55 24.43 5.40
N ASN A 13 -11.65 24.21 6.72
CA ASN A 13 -10.71 23.37 7.46
C ASN A 13 -10.74 21.91 6.97
N ASN A 14 -11.91 21.34 6.73
CA ASN A 14 -12.06 19.97 6.24
C ASN A 14 -11.45 19.80 4.84
N SER A 15 -11.64 20.79 3.95
CA SER A 15 -11.01 20.78 2.62
C SER A 15 -9.48 20.83 2.71
N LEU A 16 -8.93 21.64 3.63
CA LEU A 16 -7.49 21.70 3.88
C LEU A 16 -6.94 20.39 4.46
N ASN A 17 -7.65 19.79 5.43
CA ASN A 17 -7.25 18.52 6.03
C ASN A 17 -7.24 17.39 5.00
N LYS A 18 -8.27 17.31 4.14
CA LYS A 18 -8.33 16.32 3.06
C LYS A 18 -7.16 16.45 2.08
N LYS A 19 -6.74 17.69 1.76
CA LYS A 19 -5.55 17.93 0.92
C LYS A 19 -4.28 17.43 1.61
N LYS A 20 -4.10 17.72 2.91
CA LYS A 20 -2.95 17.27 3.70
C LYS A 20 -2.89 15.74 3.80
N GLU A 21 -4.02 15.08 4.05
CA GLU A 21 -4.12 13.62 4.09
C GLU A 21 -3.70 12.99 2.76
N ASN A 22 -4.18 13.52 1.63
CA ASN A 22 -3.77 13.02 0.31
C ASN A 22 -2.26 13.18 0.07
N VAL A 23 -1.65 14.27 0.52
CA VAL A 23 -0.20 14.47 0.45
C VAL A 23 0.53 13.45 1.32
N LEU A 24 0.07 13.22 2.55
CA LEU A 24 0.64 12.22 3.46
C LEU A 24 0.50 10.79 2.93
N LEU A 25 -0.63 10.46 2.30
CA LEU A 25 -0.84 9.16 1.65
C LEU A 25 0.11 8.96 0.49
N ARG A 26 0.34 9.99 -0.33
CA ARG A 26 1.29 9.94 -1.45
C ARG A 26 2.76 9.94 -1.01
N ALA A 27 3.07 10.64 0.07
CA ALA A 27 4.42 10.72 0.63
C ALA A 27 4.77 9.49 1.47
N ARG A 28 3.78 8.73 1.93
CA ARG A 28 4.00 7.45 2.59
C ARG A 28 4.71 6.54 1.60
N LYS A 29 5.95 6.19 1.93
CA LYS A 29 6.68 5.12 1.24
C LYS A 29 5.88 3.83 1.41
N GLU A 30 5.28 3.34 0.34
CA GLU A 30 4.70 2.00 0.34
C GLU A 30 5.84 1.04 0.74
N VAL A 31 5.60 0.22 1.76
CA VAL A 31 6.44 -0.96 1.96
C VAL A 31 6.29 -1.79 0.69
N GLY A 32 7.38 -2.21 0.07
CA GLY A 32 7.34 -3.06 -1.11
C GLY A 32 6.70 -4.40 -0.74
N ILE A 33 5.37 -4.47 -0.77
CA ILE A 33 4.60 -5.69 -0.45
C ILE A 33 4.94 -6.79 -1.48
N ASN A 34 5.53 -6.41 -2.63
CA ASN A 34 6.01 -7.28 -3.70
C ASN A 34 7.21 -6.68 -4.46
N ASP A 35 8.23 -6.13 -3.79
CA ASP A 35 9.47 -5.82 -4.52
C ASP A 35 10.00 -7.12 -5.17
N ASN A 36 10.00 -7.16 -6.52
CA ASN A 36 10.24 -8.30 -7.42
C ASN A 36 9.12 -9.34 -7.66
N GLY A 37 7.87 -9.12 -7.22
CA GLY A 37 6.73 -9.96 -7.65
C GLY A 37 6.83 -11.45 -7.29
N THR A 38 7.77 -11.83 -6.43
CA THR A 38 7.95 -13.22 -6.00
C THR A 38 7.80 -13.29 -4.49
N SER A 39 6.77 -13.99 -4.04
CA SER A 39 6.59 -14.49 -2.67
C SER A 39 7.67 -15.52 -2.27
N GLY A 40 8.87 -15.44 -2.86
CA GLY A 40 9.93 -16.42 -2.76
C GLY A 40 11.24 -15.79 -2.35
N PHE A 41 11.95 -16.45 -1.45
CA PHE A 41 13.26 -16.01 -1.00
C PHE A 41 14.26 -16.09 -2.16
N THR A 42 14.80 -14.94 -2.56
CA THR A 42 15.90 -14.87 -3.54
C THR A 42 17.23 -15.05 -2.82
N ILE A 43 18.04 -15.99 -3.30
CA ILE A 43 19.35 -16.28 -2.75
C ILE A 43 20.31 -15.13 -3.08
N LYS A 44 20.86 -14.47 -2.05
CA LYS A 44 21.72 -13.29 -2.22
C LYS A 44 23.17 -13.64 -2.55
N GLU A 45 23.67 -14.80 -2.13
CA GLU A 45 25.09 -15.19 -2.25
C GLU A 45 25.28 -16.69 -2.50
N GLY A 46 26.47 -17.07 -3.00
CA GLY A 46 26.83 -18.46 -3.30
C GLY A 46 26.52 -18.92 -4.74
N PRO A 47 26.70 -20.23 -5.04
CA PRO A 47 26.59 -20.78 -6.40
C PRO A 47 25.19 -20.71 -7.02
N ASN A 48 24.16 -20.51 -6.19
CA ASN A 48 22.76 -20.35 -6.63
C ASN A 48 22.26 -18.91 -6.47
N LYS A 49 23.16 -17.92 -6.37
CA LYS A 49 22.81 -16.49 -6.30
C LYS A 49 21.87 -16.09 -7.44
N GLY A 50 20.81 -15.35 -7.11
CA GLY A 50 19.80 -14.90 -8.07
C GLY A 50 18.68 -15.92 -8.36
N ARG A 51 18.75 -17.13 -7.79
CA ARG A 51 17.66 -18.12 -7.89
C ARG A 51 16.64 -17.93 -6.76
N VAL A 52 15.37 -18.18 -7.07
CA VAL A 52 14.25 -18.13 -6.13
C VAL A 52 14.00 -19.54 -5.58
N LEU A 53 14.03 -19.71 -4.26
CA LEU A 53 13.94 -21.03 -3.58
C LEU A 53 12.52 -21.64 -3.55
N GLY A 54 11.53 -20.92 -4.08
CA GLY A 54 10.16 -21.39 -4.20
C GLY A 54 9.18 -20.23 -4.15
N HIS A 55 8.09 -20.34 -4.91
CA HIS A 55 6.99 -19.38 -4.82
C HIS A 55 5.99 -19.91 -3.77
N ILE A 56 5.68 -19.11 -2.75
CA ILE A 56 4.58 -19.45 -1.85
C ILE A 56 3.28 -19.35 -2.65
N SER A 57 2.77 -20.51 -3.09
CA SER A 57 1.44 -20.63 -3.69
C SER A 57 0.44 -21.03 -2.60
N VAL A 58 -0.35 -20.07 -2.14
CA VAL A 58 -1.46 -20.37 -1.23
C VAL A 58 -2.57 -21.03 -2.06
N LYS A 59 -2.88 -22.30 -1.81
CA LYS A 59 -4.04 -22.94 -2.43
C LYS A 59 -5.31 -22.41 -1.77
N HIS A 60 -6.14 -21.71 -2.53
CA HIS A 60 -7.44 -21.21 -2.07
C HIS A 60 -8.50 -22.27 -2.41
N SER A 61 -9.55 -22.43 -1.60
CA SER A 61 -10.62 -23.41 -1.83
C SER A 61 -11.49 -23.12 -3.08
N ASN A 62 -11.31 -21.96 -3.71
CA ASN A 62 -12.06 -21.53 -4.89
C ASN A 62 -11.28 -21.71 -6.22
N THR A 63 -10.53 -22.79 -6.38
CA THR A 63 -9.79 -23.11 -7.64
C THR A 63 -10.38 -24.29 -8.40
N LYS A 64 -11.71 -24.40 -8.45
CA LYS A 64 -12.40 -25.39 -9.29
C LYS A 64 -13.43 -24.74 -10.20
N PHE A 65 -12.97 -24.03 -11.24
CA PHE A 65 -13.74 -23.87 -12.47
C PHE A 65 -12.77 -23.79 -13.67
N GLN A 66 -12.80 -24.88 -14.44
CA GLN A 66 -12.19 -25.22 -15.74
C GLN A 66 -10.66 -25.31 -15.84
#